data_AF-A0A9C9W1E4-F1
#
_entry.id   AF-A0A9C9W1E4-F1
#
_cell.length_a   1.000
_cell.length_b   1.000
_cell.length_c   1.000
_cell.angle_alpha   90.00
_cell.angle_beta   90.00
_cell.angle_gamma   90.00
#
_symmetry.space_group_name_H-M   'P 1'
#
loop_
_entity.id
_entity.type
_entity.pdbx_description
1 polymer ?
#
loop_
_entity_poly.entity_id
_entity_poly.type
_entity_poly.pdbx_seq_one_letter_code
_entity_poly.pdbx_strand_id
1 'polypeptide(L)'
;MKVAPLMLALAAVAILPSGLAAAAGIRIAVASNFAPTLHDIAARFHAHHGDEVTLVTGSTGKLYAQIVNGAPVDAFFAADSERPQRLEAQRLARAGSRFTYALGRLVLWSPREGLVDAAGAVLQRGNFHHLAIANPRLAPYGRAARQLLEQLGLWDKLAPRLIRGENIGQAFQFVHGGHAELGLVAAAQLVRSRAGGSRWRPPSSLYAPIRQQAVQLTDSPATRDFLAFTRGEEARRLIAEQGYGLP
;
A
#
# COMPACT_ATOMS: atom_id res chain seq x y z
N MET A 1 68.04 -9.74 56.50
CA MET A 1 67.23 -8.58 56.07
C MET A 1 66.81 -8.79 54.62
N LYS A 2 65.54 -9.13 54.38
CA LYS A 2 64.96 -9.25 53.02
C LYS A 2 63.80 -8.25 52.96
N VAL A 3 63.85 -7.33 52.01
CA VAL A 3 62.84 -6.29 51.80
C VAL A 3 61.76 -6.87 50.89
N ALA A 4 60.50 -6.83 51.30
CA ALA A 4 59.35 -7.28 50.52
C ALA A 4 58.77 -6.10 49.72
N PRO A 5 58.35 -6.26 48.45
CA PRO A 5 57.66 -5.21 47.73
C PRO A 5 56.15 -5.27 47.99
N LEU A 6 55.61 -4.11 48.34
CA LEU A 6 54.19 -3.81 48.53
C LEU A 6 53.49 -3.77 47.15
N MET A 7 52.60 -4.72 46.87
CA MET A 7 51.73 -4.67 45.69
C MET A 7 50.51 -3.78 45.97
N LEU A 8 50.42 -2.66 45.24
CA LEU A 8 49.27 -1.76 45.23
C LEU A 8 48.17 -2.38 44.32
N ALA A 9 47.04 -2.77 44.91
CA ALA A 9 45.88 -3.25 44.16
C ALA A 9 45.06 -2.07 43.63
N LEU A 10 45.04 -1.89 42.31
CA LEU A 10 44.24 -0.87 41.62
C LEU A 10 42.83 -1.46 41.35
N ALA A 11 41.82 -1.00 42.09
CA ALA A 11 40.43 -1.39 41.87
C ALA A 11 39.87 -0.64 40.64
N ALA A 12 39.69 -1.36 39.53
CA ALA A 12 39.05 -0.83 38.33
C ALA A 12 37.52 -0.83 38.51
N VAL A 13 36.93 0.35 38.64
CA VAL A 13 35.47 0.55 38.60
C VAL A 13 35.01 0.41 37.15
N ALA A 14 34.36 -0.72 36.84
CA ALA A 14 33.76 -0.95 35.53
C ALA A 14 32.47 -0.13 35.41
N ILE A 15 32.53 0.98 34.67
CA ILE A 15 31.35 1.75 34.25
C ILE A 15 30.69 0.96 33.11
N LEU A 16 29.59 0.26 33.41
CA LEU A 16 28.77 -0.39 32.40
C LEU A 16 28.07 0.70 31.55
N PRO A 17 28.24 0.71 30.23
CA PRO A 17 27.51 1.64 29.38
C PRO A 17 26.03 1.26 29.38
N SER A 18 25.19 2.15 29.89
CA SER A 18 23.74 2.09 29.73
C SER A 18 23.42 2.06 28.24
N GLY A 19 22.97 0.93 27.73
CA GLY A 19 22.54 0.81 26.34
C GLY A 19 21.42 1.79 26.06
N LEU A 20 21.68 2.76 25.17
CA LEU A 20 20.62 3.47 24.47
C LEU A 20 19.76 2.40 23.79
N ALA A 21 18.57 2.17 24.30
CA ALA A 21 17.57 1.37 23.61
C ALA A 21 17.28 2.08 22.29
N ALA A 22 17.85 1.56 21.19
CA ALA A 22 17.50 2.00 19.86
C ALA A 22 15.98 1.84 19.73
N ALA A 23 15.27 2.94 19.45
CA ALA A 23 13.84 2.91 19.21
C ALA A 23 13.57 1.85 18.13
N ALA A 24 12.88 0.77 18.51
CA ALA A 24 12.57 -0.30 17.57
C ALA A 24 11.60 0.24 16.52
N GLY A 25 12.10 0.50 15.30
CA GLY A 25 11.31 1.11 14.23
C GLY A 25 10.07 0.30 13.86
N ILE A 26 8.99 1.00 13.49
CA ILE A 26 7.69 0.43 13.12
C ILE A 26 7.78 -0.15 11.71
N ARG A 27 7.42 -1.42 11.51
CA ARG A 27 7.41 -2.08 10.20
C ARG A 27 5.99 -2.25 9.69
N ILE A 28 5.67 -1.65 8.55
CA ILE A 28 4.29 -1.63 8.03
C ILE A 28 4.20 -2.29 6.67
N ALA A 29 3.39 -3.35 6.57
CA ALA A 29 3.01 -3.92 5.30
C ALA A 29 1.95 -3.05 4.62
N VAL A 30 2.19 -2.59 3.39
CA VAL A 30 1.29 -1.66 2.68
C VAL A 30 1.07 -2.06 1.23
N ALA A 31 -0.18 -2.08 0.81
CA ALA A 31 -0.57 -2.33 -0.57
C ALA A 31 0.02 -1.26 -1.51
N SER A 32 0.64 -1.66 -2.61
CA SER A 32 1.43 -0.76 -3.49
C SER A 32 0.72 0.51 -3.97
N ASN A 33 -0.61 0.53 -4.04
CA ASN A 33 -1.35 1.76 -4.36
C ASN A 33 -1.09 2.88 -3.36
N PHE A 34 -1.04 2.55 -2.06
CA PHE A 34 -1.02 3.50 -0.96
C PHE A 34 0.39 3.73 -0.41
N ALA A 35 1.38 2.96 -0.84
CA ALA A 35 2.75 3.07 -0.33
C ALA A 35 3.35 4.49 -0.47
N PRO A 36 3.20 5.21 -1.60
CA PRO A 36 3.69 6.60 -1.69
C PRO A 36 2.99 7.54 -0.70
N THR A 37 1.68 7.38 -0.49
CA THR A 37 0.90 8.18 0.46
C THR A 37 1.33 7.89 1.89
N LEU A 38 1.49 6.60 2.22
CA LEU A 38 1.87 6.18 3.55
C LEU A 38 3.31 6.56 3.88
N HIS A 39 4.19 6.65 2.87
CA HIS A 39 5.54 7.21 3.04
C HIS A 39 5.48 8.68 3.46
N ASP A 40 4.64 9.49 2.80
CA ASP A 40 4.48 10.90 3.17
C ASP A 40 3.82 11.06 4.56
N ILE A 41 2.88 10.18 4.93
CA ILE A 41 2.30 10.11 6.29
C ILE A 41 3.38 9.72 7.32
N ALA A 42 4.21 8.72 7.01
CA ALA A 42 5.31 8.29 7.86
C ALA A 42 6.33 9.39 8.11
N ALA A 43 6.68 10.17 7.08
CA ALA A 43 7.57 11.32 7.24
C ALA A 43 6.99 12.39 8.19
N ARG A 44 5.69 12.67 8.08
CA ARG A 44 5.00 13.61 9.00
C ARG A 44 4.94 13.05 10.42
N PHE A 45 4.59 11.77 10.58
CA PHE A 45 4.57 11.10 11.87
C PHE A 45 5.95 11.16 12.55
N HIS A 46 7.02 10.86 11.82
CA HIS A 46 8.39 10.94 12.32
C HIS A 46 8.73 12.36 12.82
N ALA A 47 8.32 13.40 12.10
CA ALA A 47 8.55 14.79 12.53
C ALA A 47 7.83 15.14 13.85
N HIS A 48 6.72 14.47 14.18
CA HIS A 48 5.96 14.69 15.42
C HIS A 48 6.38 13.79 16.58
N HIS A 49 6.78 12.55 16.30
CA HIS A 49 6.99 11.51 17.31
C HIS A 49 8.44 11.03 17.43
N GLY A 50 9.29 11.27 16.43
CA GLY A 50 10.67 10.78 16.37
C GLY A 50 10.82 9.30 16.00
N ASP A 51 9.72 8.54 15.96
CA ASP A 51 9.71 7.12 15.59
C ASP A 51 9.95 6.92 14.08
N GLU A 52 10.77 5.94 13.72
CA GLU A 52 10.99 5.54 12.33
C GLU A 52 9.94 4.54 11.84
N VAL A 53 9.51 4.68 10.59
CA VAL A 53 8.55 3.77 9.94
C VAL A 53 9.15 3.19 8.67
N THR A 54 9.34 1.87 8.64
CA THR A 54 9.79 1.11 7.48
C THR A 54 8.60 0.48 6.74
N LEU A 55 8.49 0.72 5.43
CA LEU A 55 7.40 0.19 4.62
C LEU A 55 7.79 -1.06 3.84
N VAL A 56 7.02 -2.14 4.02
CA VAL A 56 7.08 -3.35 3.20
C VAL A 56 5.95 -3.28 2.17
N THR A 57 6.32 -3.13 0.89
CA THR A 57 5.34 -2.84 -0.17
C THR A 57 5.06 -4.07 -1.03
N GLY A 58 3.80 -4.29 -1.40
CA GLY A 58 3.42 -5.41 -2.27
C GLY A 58 1.94 -5.47 -2.63
N SER A 59 1.52 -6.54 -3.32
CA SER A 59 0.09 -6.81 -3.49
C SER A 59 -0.54 -7.18 -2.15
N THR A 60 -1.79 -6.77 -1.93
CA THR A 60 -2.53 -7.09 -0.69
C THR A 60 -2.57 -8.59 -0.42
N GLY A 61 -2.72 -9.42 -1.45
CA GLY A 61 -2.70 -10.88 -1.33
C GLY A 61 -1.37 -11.46 -0.88
N LYS A 62 -0.25 -11.00 -1.46
CA LYS A 62 1.08 -11.48 -1.06
C LYS A 62 1.43 -11.03 0.35
N LEU A 63 1.17 -9.77 0.68
CA LEU A 63 1.43 -9.24 2.03
C LEU A 63 0.59 -9.98 3.08
N TYR A 64 -0.69 -10.23 2.81
CA TYR A 64 -1.53 -11.06 3.68
C TYR A 64 -0.94 -12.46 3.88
N ALA A 65 -0.51 -13.14 2.80
CA ALA A 65 0.10 -14.46 2.91
C ALA A 65 1.40 -14.43 3.72
N GLN A 66 2.22 -13.39 3.56
CA GLN A 66 3.44 -13.20 4.35
C GLN A 66 3.12 -13.00 5.84
N ILE A 67 2.11 -12.19 6.17
CA ILE A 67 1.67 -11.96 7.56
C ILE A 67 1.17 -13.26 8.20
N VAL A 68 0.34 -14.02 7.48
CA VAL A 68 -0.15 -15.33 7.95
C VAL A 68 1.01 -16.31 8.19
N ASN A 69 2.07 -16.22 7.39
CA ASN A 69 3.29 -17.01 7.53
C ASN A 69 4.32 -16.42 8.51
N GLY A 70 3.94 -15.44 9.34
CA GLY A 70 4.78 -14.92 10.42
C GLY A 70 5.76 -13.82 10.02
N ALA A 71 5.53 -13.10 8.93
CA ALA A 71 6.36 -11.94 8.59
C ALA A 71 6.33 -10.89 9.73
N PRO A 72 7.48 -10.37 10.17
CA PRO A 72 7.57 -9.43 11.29
C PRO A 72 7.18 -8.02 10.84
N VAL A 73 5.88 -7.74 10.87
CA VAL A 73 5.30 -6.41 10.61
C VAL A 73 4.28 -6.06 11.69
N ASP A 74 4.21 -4.78 12.04
CA ASP A 74 3.43 -4.27 13.15
C ASP A 74 2.01 -3.84 12.75
N ALA A 75 1.84 -3.42 11.50
CA ALA A 75 0.55 -3.04 10.94
C ALA A 75 0.44 -3.46 9.47
N PHE A 76 -0.80 -3.62 9.02
CA PHE A 76 -1.12 -3.95 7.63
C PHE A 76 -2.13 -2.97 7.05
N PHE A 77 -1.77 -2.31 5.95
CA PHE A 77 -2.59 -1.41 5.15
C PHE A 77 -2.98 -2.09 3.84
N ALA A 78 -4.16 -2.68 3.81
CA ALA A 78 -4.69 -3.43 2.69
C ALA A 78 -5.51 -2.56 1.72
N ALA A 79 -5.48 -2.89 0.44
CA ALA A 79 -6.36 -2.26 -0.55
C ALA A 79 -7.76 -2.90 -0.62
N ASP A 80 -8.13 -3.73 0.36
CA ASP A 80 -9.46 -4.34 0.53
C ASP A 80 -9.85 -4.43 2.01
N SER A 81 -11.13 -4.72 2.27
CA SER A 81 -11.63 -5.02 3.61
C SER A 81 -11.50 -6.49 3.98
N GLU A 82 -11.52 -7.39 2.98
CA GLU A 82 -11.56 -8.84 3.16
C GLU A 82 -10.36 -9.36 3.98
N ARG A 83 -9.13 -8.98 3.61
CA ARG A 83 -7.94 -9.54 4.26
C ARG A 83 -7.72 -9.03 5.68
N PRO A 84 -7.90 -7.72 5.97
CA PRO A 84 -7.94 -7.24 7.35
C PRO A 84 -9.01 -7.93 8.21
N GLN A 85 -10.22 -8.16 7.67
CA GLN A 85 -11.27 -8.92 8.36
C GLN A 85 -10.84 -10.37 8.65
N ARG A 86 -10.19 -11.02 7.69
CA ARG A 86 -9.67 -12.39 7.86
C ARG A 86 -8.56 -12.45 8.91
N LEU A 87 -7.65 -11.49 8.96
CA LEU A 87 -6.61 -11.44 10.00
C LEU A 87 -7.22 -11.27 11.40
N GLU A 88 -8.27 -10.45 11.53
CA GLU A 88 -9.02 -10.30 12.78
C GLU A 88 -9.71 -11.60 13.18
N ALA A 89 -10.41 -12.27 12.23
CA ALA A 89 -11.05 -13.56 12.48
C ALA A 89 -10.06 -14.68 12.86
N GLN A 90 -8.84 -14.62 12.32
CA GLN A 90 -7.74 -15.53 12.63
C GLN A 90 -7.00 -15.17 13.92
N ARG A 91 -7.38 -14.09 14.61
CA ARG A 91 -6.71 -13.55 15.81
C ARG A 91 -5.24 -13.17 15.57
N LEU A 92 -4.89 -12.88 14.31
CA LEU A 92 -3.58 -12.37 13.91
C LEU A 92 -3.54 -10.83 13.90
N ALA A 93 -4.71 -10.19 13.94
CA ALA A 93 -4.83 -8.75 14.15
C ALA A 93 -5.45 -8.46 15.51
N ARG A 94 -5.05 -7.33 16.11
CA ARG A 94 -5.62 -6.85 17.36
C ARG A 94 -7.11 -6.51 17.16
N ALA A 95 -7.96 -7.11 17.99
CA ALA A 95 -9.40 -6.86 17.99
C ALA A 95 -9.69 -5.36 18.14
N GLY A 96 -10.62 -4.84 17.32
CA GLY A 96 -11.03 -3.43 17.36
C GLY A 96 -10.02 -2.44 16.76
N SER A 97 -8.85 -2.91 16.30
CA SER A 97 -7.88 -2.03 15.62
C SER A 97 -8.26 -1.73 14.16
N ARG A 98 -9.13 -2.55 13.56
CA ARG A 98 -9.48 -2.47 12.14
C ARG A 98 -10.28 -1.21 11.81
N PHE A 99 -9.89 -0.50 10.74
CA PHE A 99 -10.64 0.64 10.24
C PHE A 99 -10.45 0.85 8.74
N THR A 100 -11.39 1.53 8.10
CA THR A 100 -11.21 2.01 6.72
C THR A 100 -10.42 3.31 6.74
N TYR A 101 -9.31 3.37 6.01
CA TYR A 101 -8.48 4.57 5.93
C TYR A 101 -8.68 5.34 4.61
N ALA A 102 -9.09 4.63 3.55
CA ALA A 102 -9.29 5.23 2.23
C ALA A 102 -10.28 4.44 1.37
N LEU A 103 -10.83 5.11 0.36
CA LEU A 103 -11.63 4.53 -0.72
C LEU A 103 -10.86 4.69 -2.03
N GLY A 104 -10.45 3.58 -2.62
CA GLY A 104 -9.77 3.54 -3.92
C GLY A 104 -10.72 3.81 -5.08
N ARG A 105 -10.17 4.33 -6.20
CA ARG A 105 -10.90 4.54 -7.45
C ARG A 105 -10.11 3.97 -8.62
N LEU A 106 -10.78 3.16 -9.43
CA LEU A 106 -10.21 2.60 -10.66
C LEU A 106 -10.32 3.63 -11.78
N VAL A 107 -9.30 3.71 -12.64
CA VAL A 107 -9.28 4.61 -13.80
C VAL A 107 -8.69 3.86 -14.97
N LEU A 108 -9.33 3.95 -16.13
CA LEU A 108 -8.71 3.58 -17.40
C LEU A 108 -7.85 4.76 -17.87
N TRP A 109 -6.57 4.54 -18.09
CA TRP A 109 -5.63 5.61 -18.44
C TRP A 109 -4.69 5.20 -19.57
N SER A 110 -4.34 6.19 -20.39
CA SER A 110 -3.31 6.13 -21.42
C SER A 110 -2.47 7.42 -21.36
N PRO A 111 -1.13 7.34 -21.45
CA PRO A 111 -0.28 8.53 -21.57
C PRO A 111 -0.48 9.23 -22.93
N ARG A 112 -0.99 8.52 -23.94
CA ARG A 112 -1.38 9.10 -25.24
C ARG A 112 -2.70 9.86 -25.10
N GLU A 113 -2.68 11.14 -25.46
CA GLU A 113 -3.88 11.97 -25.57
C GLU A 113 -4.87 11.42 -26.60
N GLY A 114 -6.17 11.60 -26.36
CA GLY A 114 -7.25 11.17 -27.24
C GLY A 114 -7.47 9.65 -27.39
N LEU A 115 -6.62 8.78 -26.83
CA LEU A 115 -6.80 7.33 -26.94
C LEU A 115 -8.00 6.83 -26.11
N VAL A 116 -8.09 7.26 -24.86
CA VAL A 116 -9.17 6.90 -23.96
C VAL A 116 -10.25 7.97 -24.04
N ASP A 117 -11.37 7.63 -24.66
CA ASP A 117 -12.54 8.51 -24.73
C ASP A 117 -13.31 8.57 -23.40
N ALA A 118 -14.17 9.57 -23.27
CA ALA A 118 -14.94 9.84 -22.05
C ALA A 118 -15.92 8.72 -21.65
N ALA A 119 -16.21 7.77 -22.54
CA ALA A 119 -17.08 6.62 -22.27
C ALA A 119 -16.28 5.31 -22.10
N GLY A 120 -14.94 5.33 -22.24
CA GLY A 120 -14.12 4.13 -22.22
C GLY A 120 -14.35 3.20 -23.43
N ALA A 121 -14.99 3.69 -24.49
CA ALA A 121 -15.35 2.90 -25.67
C ALA A 121 -14.13 2.32 -26.41
N VAL A 122 -12.93 2.86 -26.17
CA VAL A 122 -11.65 2.29 -26.61
C VAL A 122 -11.54 0.80 -26.26
N LEU A 123 -12.02 0.36 -25.09
CA LEU A 123 -12.00 -1.04 -24.66
C LEU A 123 -12.81 -1.95 -25.59
N GLN A 124 -13.93 -1.46 -26.14
CA GLN A 124 -14.78 -2.19 -27.08
C GLN A 124 -14.20 -2.16 -28.49
N ARG A 125 -13.74 -0.97 -28.94
CA ARG A 125 -13.13 -0.75 -30.26
C ARG A 125 -11.87 -1.59 -30.45
N GLY A 126 -11.05 -1.71 -29.41
CA GLY A 126 -9.86 -2.56 -29.43
C GLY A 126 -8.71 -2.00 -30.26
N ASN A 127 -8.63 -0.67 -30.44
CA ASN A 127 -7.54 0.01 -31.16
C ASN A 127 -6.28 0.17 -30.28
N PHE A 128 -5.81 -0.95 -29.71
CA PHE A 128 -4.63 -1.08 -28.87
C PHE A 128 -4.16 -2.54 -28.81
N HIS A 129 -2.87 -2.75 -28.58
CA HIS A 129 -2.26 -4.08 -28.48
C HIS A 129 -2.37 -4.64 -27.06
N HIS A 130 -2.04 -3.84 -26.04
CA HIS A 130 -1.99 -4.31 -24.66
C HIS A 130 -2.82 -3.44 -23.71
N LEU A 131 -3.47 -4.12 -22.76
CA LEU A 131 -4.16 -3.50 -21.62
C LEU A 131 -3.50 -3.99 -20.33
N ALA A 132 -2.86 -3.09 -19.60
CA ALA A 132 -2.26 -3.42 -18.32
C ALA A 132 -3.31 -3.47 -17.19
N ILE A 133 -3.29 -4.53 -16.39
CA ILE A 133 -4.09 -4.65 -15.17
C ILE A 133 -3.24 -5.22 -14.04
N ALA A 134 -3.61 -4.97 -12.79
CA ALA A 134 -3.06 -5.73 -11.67
C ALA A 134 -3.63 -7.16 -11.68
N ASN A 135 -2.89 -8.13 -11.12
CA ASN A 135 -3.31 -9.52 -11.06
C ASN A 135 -4.57 -9.66 -10.19
N PRO A 136 -5.72 -10.09 -10.74
CA PRO A 136 -6.97 -10.17 -9.99
C PRO A 136 -6.94 -11.13 -8.80
N ARG A 137 -6.05 -12.13 -8.80
CA ARG A 137 -5.92 -13.05 -7.65
C ARG A 137 -5.22 -12.39 -6.47
N LEU A 138 -4.32 -11.44 -6.73
CA LEU A 138 -3.42 -10.87 -5.73
C LEU A 138 -3.83 -9.46 -5.30
N ALA A 139 -4.35 -8.66 -6.23
CA ALA A 139 -4.54 -7.23 -6.05
C ALA A 139 -6.02 -6.83 -6.14
N PRO A 140 -6.55 -6.07 -5.16
CA PRO A 140 -7.93 -5.58 -5.19
C PRO A 140 -8.28 -4.74 -6.42
N TYR A 141 -7.36 -3.88 -6.89
CA TYR A 141 -7.54 -3.14 -8.15
C TYR A 141 -7.60 -4.07 -9.37
N GLY A 142 -6.91 -5.21 -9.32
CA GLY A 142 -7.00 -6.25 -10.36
C GLY A 142 -8.36 -6.93 -10.36
N ARG A 143 -8.93 -7.20 -9.17
CA ARG A 143 -10.31 -7.70 -9.06
C ARG A 143 -11.31 -6.69 -9.60
N ALA A 144 -11.17 -5.41 -9.24
CA ALA A 144 -12.04 -4.36 -9.76
C ALA A 144 -11.93 -4.22 -11.29
N ALA A 145 -10.72 -4.31 -11.84
CA ALA A 145 -10.50 -4.33 -13.29
C ALA A 145 -11.17 -5.54 -13.96
N ARG A 146 -11.06 -6.73 -13.38
CA ARG A 146 -11.76 -7.92 -13.87
C ARG A 146 -13.29 -7.74 -13.82
N GLN A 147 -13.84 -7.29 -12.70
CA GLN A 147 -15.27 -7.04 -12.54
C GLN A 147 -15.78 -6.04 -13.59
N LEU A 148 -15.07 -4.93 -13.79
CA LEU A 148 -15.39 -3.95 -14.82
C LEU A 148 -15.48 -4.60 -16.20
N LEU A 149 -14.45 -5.36 -16.58
CA LEU A 149 -14.39 -6.00 -17.89
C LEU A 149 -15.45 -7.10 -18.06
N GLU A 150 -15.77 -7.85 -17.00
CA GLU A 150 -16.85 -8.85 -17.00
C GLU A 150 -18.22 -8.18 -17.15
N GLN A 151 -18.50 -7.09 -16.43
CA GLN A 151 -19.74 -6.31 -16.54
C GLN A 151 -19.91 -5.68 -17.93
N LEU A 152 -18.81 -5.33 -18.59
CA LEU A 152 -18.83 -4.84 -19.97
C LEU A 152 -18.88 -5.96 -21.02
N GLY A 153 -18.84 -7.25 -20.63
CA GLY A 153 -18.77 -8.38 -21.56
C GLY A 153 -17.46 -8.47 -22.35
N LEU A 154 -16.38 -7.88 -21.83
CA LEU A 154 -15.08 -7.74 -22.53
C LEU A 154 -13.97 -8.60 -21.95
N TRP A 155 -14.16 -9.25 -20.80
CA TRP A 155 -13.09 -9.99 -20.12
C TRP A 155 -12.45 -11.06 -21.02
N ASP A 156 -13.24 -11.96 -21.59
CA ASP A 156 -12.72 -13.05 -22.43
C ASP A 156 -12.13 -12.53 -23.75
N LYS A 157 -12.78 -11.53 -24.36
CA LYS A 157 -12.33 -10.88 -25.59
C LYS A 157 -10.96 -10.22 -25.42
N LEU A 158 -10.73 -9.57 -24.28
CA LEU A 158 -9.48 -8.86 -24.00
C LEU A 158 -8.42 -9.72 -23.32
N ALA A 159 -8.77 -10.92 -22.82
CA ALA A 159 -7.86 -11.79 -22.09
C ALA A 159 -6.49 -12.01 -22.79
N PRO A 160 -6.41 -12.22 -24.12
CA PRO A 160 -5.12 -12.38 -24.81
C PRO A 160 -4.25 -11.11 -24.84
N ARG A 161 -4.85 -9.93 -24.61
CA ARG A 161 -4.20 -8.61 -24.63
C ARG A 161 -3.84 -8.11 -23.23
N LEU A 162 -4.19 -8.85 -22.18
CA LEU A 162 -3.96 -8.43 -20.80
C LEU A 162 -2.49 -8.64 -20.41
N ILE A 163 -1.80 -7.55 -20.11
CA ILE A 163 -0.52 -7.61 -19.38
C ILE A 163 -0.83 -7.50 -17.90
N ARG A 164 -0.44 -8.50 -17.11
CA ARG A 164 -0.78 -8.58 -15.69
C ARG A 164 0.43 -8.23 -14.83
N GLY A 165 0.38 -7.06 -14.20
CA GLY A 165 1.29 -6.72 -13.10
C GLY A 165 0.91 -7.50 -11.86
N GLU A 166 1.87 -7.92 -11.05
CA GLU A 166 1.63 -8.57 -9.76
C GLU A 166 0.73 -7.72 -8.85
N ASN A 167 0.96 -6.41 -8.87
CA ASN A 167 0.23 -5.41 -8.12
C ASN A 167 -0.07 -4.20 -9.01
N ILE A 168 -0.84 -3.26 -8.48
CA ILE A 168 -1.26 -2.04 -9.19
C ILE A 168 -0.11 -1.06 -9.44
N GLY A 169 0.95 -1.10 -8.64
CA GLY A 169 2.19 -0.38 -8.91
C GLY A 169 2.83 -0.86 -10.22
N GLN A 170 2.99 -2.18 -10.38
CA GLN A 170 3.55 -2.75 -11.60
C GLN A 170 2.64 -2.54 -12.82
N ALA A 171 1.32 -2.66 -12.66
CA ALA A 171 0.38 -2.37 -13.76
C ALA A 171 0.51 -0.92 -14.25
N PHE A 172 0.63 0.05 -13.32
CA PHE A 172 0.91 1.44 -13.68
C PHE A 172 2.25 1.59 -14.40
N GLN A 173 3.31 0.93 -13.94
CA GLN A 173 4.64 0.99 -14.58
C GLN A 173 4.62 0.42 -16.01
N PHE A 174 3.83 -0.61 -16.29
CA PHE A 174 3.68 -1.09 -17.67
C PHE A 174 3.09 -0.04 -18.60
N VAL A 175 2.13 0.75 -18.14
CA VAL A 175 1.56 1.84 -18.95
C VAL A 175 2.52 3.03 -19.02
N HIS A 176 3.05 3.45 -17.87
CA HIS A 176 3.92 4.62 -17.76
C HIS A 176 5.25 4.44 -18.53
N GLY A 177 5.80 3.22 -18.51
CA GLY A 177 7.00 2.84 -19.27
C GLY A 177 6.75 2.48 -20.74
N GLY A 178 5.50 2.57 -21.23
CA GLY A 178 5.17 2.31 -22.64
C GLY A 178 5.11 0.83 -23.04
N HIS A 179 5.15 -0.10 -22.09
CA HIS A 179 4.96 -1.54 -22.35
C HIS A 179 3.50 -1.92 -22.63
N ALA A 180 2.55 -1.06 -22.25
CA ALA A 180 1.14 -1.14 -22.60
C ALA A 180 0.60 0.25 -22.95
N GLU A 181 -0.26 0.35 -23.96
CA GLU A 181 -0.79 1.64 -24.40
C GLU A 181 -1.85 2.21 -23.45
N LEU A 182 -2.52 1.35 -22.69
CA LEU A 182 -3.47 1.73 -21.66
C LEU A 182 -3.49 0.72 -20.52
N GLY A 183 -4.01 1.15 -19.38
CA GLY A 183 -4.21 0.28 -18.23
C GLY A 183 -5.32 0.72 -17.30
N LEU A 184 -5.83 -0.24 -16.53
CA LEU A 184 -6.73 0.00 -15.41
C LEU A 184 -5.89 0.18 -14.14
N VAL A 185 -5.71 1.44 -13.76
CA VAL A 185 -4.78 1.90 -12.71
C VAL A 185 -5.54 2.57 -11.55
N ALA A 186 -4.84 2.90 -10.47
CA ALA A 186 -5.42 3.65 -9.36
C ALA A 186 -5.44 5.16 -9.66
N ALA A 187 -6.55 5.84 -9.37
CA ALA A 187 -6.66 7.30 -9.54
C ALA A 187 -5.53 8.06 -8.83
N ALA A 188 -5.14 7.61 -7.64
CA ALA A 188 -4.08 8.22 -6.85
C ALA A 188 -2.70 8.20 -7.53
N GLN A 189 -2.42 7.16 -8.33
CA GLN A 189 -1.17 7.09 -9.09
C GLN A 189 -1.10 8.22 -10.12
N LEU A 190 -2.21 8.54 -10.79
CA LEU A 190 -2.27 9.62 -11.77
C LEU A 190 -2.12 10.99 -11.13
N VAL A 191 -2.70 11.20 -9.95
CA VAL A 191 -2.53 12.43 -9.17
C VAL A 191 -1.07 12.58 -8.75
N ARG A 192 -0.49 11.52 -8.16
CA ARG A 192 0.90 11.53 -7.66
C ARG A 192 1.91 11.80 -8.77
N SER A 193 1.78 11.13 -9.91
CA SER A 193 2.72 11.29 -11.02
C SER A 193 2.42 12.51 -11.90
N ARG A 194 1.38 13.29 -11.58
CA ARG A 194 0.86 14.37 -12.45
C ARG A 194 0.69 13.90 -13.89
N ALA A 195 0.17 12.67 -14.06
CA ALA A 195 0.05 12.05 -15.36
C ALA A 195 -0.92 12.83 -16.26
N GLY A 196 -0.41 13.31 -17.40
CA GLY A 196 -1.22 13.76 -18.53
C GLY A 196 -1.78 12.58 -19.33
N GLY A 197 -2.24 12.86 -20.55
CA GLY A 197 -2.86 11.88 -21.41
C GLY A 197 -4.37 11.79 -21.18
N SER A 198 -4.95 10.76 -21.76
CA SER A 198 -6.40 10.56 -21.78
C SER A 198 -6.83 9.51 -20.75
N ARG A 199 -8.03 9.69 -20.18
CA ARG A 199 -8.54 8.82 -19.12
C ARG A 199 -10.05 8.75 -19.07
N TRP A 200 -10.54 7.63 -18.57
CA TRP A 200 -11.95 7.40 -18.26
C TRP A 200 -12.09 6.87 -16.84
N ARG A 201 -13.03 7.44 -16.09
CA ARG A 201 -13.42 6.97 -14.75
C ARG A 201 -14.67 6.10 -14.91
N PRO A 202 -14.56 4.77 -14.78
CA PRO A 202 -15.72 3.90 -14.90
C PRO A 202 -16.75 4.21 -13.80
N PRO A 203 -18.07 4.12 -14.10
CA PRO A 203 -19.10 4.20 -13.08
C PRO A 203 -18.84 3.21 -11.93
N SER A 204 -19.07 3.65 -10.69
CA SER A 204 -18.83 2.82 -9.50
C SER A 204 -19.74 1.60 -9.40
N SER A 205 -20.82 1.52 -10.18
CA SER A 205 -21.67 0.33 -10.30
C SER A 205 -21.02 -0.83 -11.04
N LEU A 206 -19.95 -0.58 -11.80
CA LEU A 206 -19.30 -1.61 -12.63
C LEU A 206 -18.26 -2.46 -11.87
N TYR A 207 -17.97 -2.14 -10.60
CA TYR A 207 -17.06 -2.91 -9.77
C TYR A 207 -17.35 -2.68 -8.28
N ALA A 208 -16.99 -3.63 -7.43
CA ALA A 208 -17.20 -3.50 -5.99
C ALA A 208 -16.35 -2.36 -5.41
N PRO A 209 -16.87 -1.55 -4.45
CA PRO A 209 -16.11 -0.48 -3.84
C PRO A 209 -14.76 -0.95 -3.28
N ILE A 210 -13.68 -0.23 -3.61
CA ILE A 210 -12.32 -0.54 -3.14
C ILE A 210 -12.11 0.09 -1.76
N ARG A 211 -12.79 -0.47 -0.74
CA ARG A 211 -12.61 -0.05 0.66
C ARG A 211 -11.27 -0.55 1.17
N GLN A 212 -10.37 0.37 1.52
CA GLN A 212 -9.04 0.04 1.98
C GLN A 212 -8.99 0.09 3.51
N GLN A 213 -8.53 -0.99 4.14
CA GLN A 213 -8.55 -1.13 5.59
C GLN A 213 -7.16 -1.37 6.17
N ALA A 214 -6.96 -0.84 7.38
CA ALA A 214 -5.75 -1.02 8.15
C ALA A 214 -6.05 -1.79 9.45
N VAL A 215 -5.09 -2.59 9.91
CA VAL A 215 -5.13 -3.33 11.18
C VAL A 215 -3.78 -3.28 11.89
N GLN A 216 -3.81 -3.34 13.23
CA GLN A 216 -2.65 -3.55 14.07
C GLN A 216 -2.39 -5.05 14.22
N LEU A 217 -1.13 -5.48 14.14
CA LEU A 217 -0.70 -6.87 14.23
C LEU A 217 0.09 -7.14 15.53
N THR A 218 0.92 -6.18 15.97
CA THR A 218 1.70 -6.28 17.21
C THR A 218 1.16 -5.32 18.28
N ASP A 219 1.27 -5.67 19.56
CA ASP A 219 0.90 -4.75 20.66
C ASP A 219 2.05 -3.80 21.01
N SER A 220 2.30 -2.83 20.14
CA SER A 220 3.25 -1.75 20.36
C SER A 220 2.52 -0.41 20.53
N PRO A 221 2.88 0.42 21.54
CA PRO A 221 2.41 1.79 21.66
C PRO A 221 2.72 2.62 20.40
N ALA A 222 3.94 2.56 19.87
CA ALA A 222 4.34 3.33 18.70
C ALA A 222 3.48 2.99 17.46
N THR A 223 3.14 1.72 17.26
CA THR A 223 2.23 1.29 16.18
C THR A 223 0.81 1.80 16.38
N ARG A 224 0.32 1.79 17.62
CA ARG A 224 -1.01 2.34 17.97
C ARG A 224 -1.07 3.83 17.67
N ASP A 225 -0.02 4.56 18.02
CA ASP A 225 0.11 5.99 17.80
C ASP A 225 0.20 6.31 16.30
N PHE A 226 0.95 5.52 15.53
CA PHE A 226 0.98 5.64 14.07
C PHE A 226 -0.39 5.41 13.41
N LEU A 227 -1.14 4.40 13.86
CA LEU A 227 -2.49 4.16 13.35
C LEU A 227 -3.46 5.28 13.75
N ALA A 228 -3.33 5.83 14.96
CA ALA A 228 -4.09 6.99 15.41
C ALA A 228 -3.76 8.24 14.58
N PHE A 229 -2.47 8.51 14.33
CA PHE A 229 -2.00 9.59 13.47
C PHE A 229 -2.58 9.47 12.05
N THR A 230 -2.60 8.26 11.49
CA THR A 230 -3.17 8.01 10.16
C THR A 230 -4.68 8.26 10.09
N ARG A 231 -5.39 8.21 11.22
CA ARG A 231 -6.82 8.57 11.33
C ARG A 231 -7.04 10.07 11.53
N GLY A 232 -6.00 10.80 11.93
CA GLY A 232 -6.04 12.23 12.22
C GLY A 232 -6.32 13.08 10.99
N GLU A 233 -6.68 14.33 11.23
CA GLU A 233 -7.07 15.29 10.20
C GLU A 233 -5.96 15.51 9.16
N GLU A 234 -4.70 15.64 9.61
CA GLU A 234 -3.56 15.87 8.72
C GLU A 234 -3.38 14.72 7.72
N ALA A 235 -3.39 13.48 8.20
CA ALA A 235 -3.27 12.30 7.36
C ALA A 235 -4.48 12.17 6.42
N ARG A 236 -5.71 12.41 6.91
CA ARG A 236 -6.92 12.40 6.08
C ARG A 236 -6.87 13.43 4.96
N ARG A 237 -6.38 14.65 5.25
CA ARG A 237 -6.19 15.70 4.24
C ARG A 237 -5.21 15.26 3.17
N LEU A 238 -4.06 14.72 3.55
CA LEU A 238 -3.05 14.19 2.62
C LEU A 238 -3.62 13.04 1.76
N ILE A 239 -4.39 12.13 2.36
CA ILE A 239 -5.06 11.02 1.65
C ILE A 239 -6.01 11.57 0.57
N ALA A 240 -6.83 12.57 0.92
CA ALA A 240 -7.76 13.20 -0.01
C ALA A 240 -7.04 13.96 -1.14
N GLU A 241 -6.01 14.74 -0.81
CA GLU A 241 -5.18 15.47 -1.78
C GLU A 241 -4.49 14.54 -2.79
N GLN A 242 -4.14 13.32 -2.36
CA GLN A 242 -3.53 12.31 -3.22
C GLN A 242 -4.54 11.52 -4.05
N GLY A 243 -5.83 11.89 -4.03
CA GLY A 243 -6.84 11.37 -4.95
C GLY A 243 -7.62 10.15 -4.45
N TYR A 244 -7.53 9.84 -3.16
CA TYR A 244 -8.40 8.85 -2.52
C TYR A 244 -9.71 9.48 -2.05
N GLY A 245 -10.77 8.68 -1.99
CA GLY A 245 -11.94 9.03 -1.19
C GLY A 245 -11.68 8.75 0.29
N LEU A 246 -12.37 9.47 1.17
CA LEU A 246 -12.40 9.20 2.61
C LEU A 246 -13.71 8.49 2.99
N PRO A 247 -13.71 7.62 4.01
CA PRO A 247 -14.92 7.09 4.60
C PRO A 247 -15.68 8.16 5.40
#